data_AF-A0A962KIM1-F1
#
_entry.id   AF-A0A962KIM1-F1
#
_cell.length_a   1.000
_cell.length_b   1.000
_cell.length_c   1.000
_cell.angle_alpha   90.00
_cell.angle_beta   90.00
_cell.angle_gamma   90.00
#
_symmetry.space_group_name_H-M   'P 1'
#
loop_
_entity.id
_entity.type
_entity.pdbx_description
1 polymer ?
#
loop_
_entity_poly.entity_id
_entity_poly.type
_entity_poly.pdbx_seq_one_letter_code
_entity_poly.pdbx_strand_id
1 'polypeptide(L)'
;MALAKTLREYPSTERCVGGVTHFNDAPQWIYDLDNPYLHGVYAPTLDEMHVENLPVSGELPADLVGGYFRNGPNPVHTPKNRYHPFDGDGMVHGVYFR
;
A
#
# COMPACT_ATOMS: atom_id res chain seq x y z
N MET A 1 -25.13 10.51 -24.40
CA MET A 1 -24.88 11.19 -23.11
C MET A 1 -25.71 10.51 -22.03
N ALA A 2 -25.10 9.66 -21.21
CA ALA A 2 -25.80 9.02 -20.10
C ALA A 2 -25.87 10.00 -18.92
N LEU A 3 -27.09 10.25 -18.42
CA LEU A 3 -27.34 11.10 -17.26
C LEU A 3 -26.59 10.56 -16.04
N ALA A 4 -25.84 11.42 -15.35
CA ALA A 4 -25.28 11.13 -14.04
C ALA A 4 -26.43 10.79 -13.09
N LYS A 5 -26.46 9.54 -12.61
CA LYS A 5 -27.47 9.06 -11.67
C LYS A 5 -27.27 9.80 -10.35
N THR A 6 -28.20 10.68 -9.97
CA THR A 6 -28.21 11.32 -8.66
C THR A 6 -28.34 10.23 -7.59
N LEU A 7 -27.24 9.91 -6.90
CA LEU A 7 -27.28 9.01 -5.75
C LEU A 7 -28.03 9.71 -4.62
N ARG A 8 -29.25 9.25 -4.30
CA ARG A 8 -30.06 9.78 -3.20
C ARG A 8 -29.65 9.24 -1.83
N GLU A 9 -28.87 8.16 -1.82
CA GLU A 9 -28.39 7.47 -0.63
C GLU A 9 -26.95 7.04 -0.85
N TYR A 10 -26.12 7.16 0.19
CA TYR A 10 -24.76 6.63 0.25
C TYR A 10 -24.82 5.33 1.06
N PRO A 11 -25.05 4.16 0.41
CA PRO A 11 -25.18 2.91 1.15
C PRO A 11 -23.87 2.63 1.91
N SER A 12 -23.98 2.36 3.21
CA SER A 12 -22.86 1.80 3.97
C SER A 12 -22.58 0.38 3.46
N THR A 13 -21.31 0.01 3.39
CA THR A 13 -20.90 -1.33 3.00
C THR A 13 -20.44 -2.07 4.25
N GLU A 14 -21.02 -3.24 4.49
CA GLU A 14 -20.67 -4.11 5.62
C GLU A 14 -19.38 -4.91 5.37
N ARG A 15 -18.86 -4.84 4.13
CA ARG A 15 -17.66 -5.55 3.65
C ARG A 15 -16.85 -4.67 2.75
N CYS A 16 -15.56 -4.96 2.60
CA CYS A 16 -14.72 -4.32 1.61
C CYS A 16 -15.35 -4.39 0.21
N VAL A 17 -15.26 -3.28 -0.52
CA VAL A 17 -15.86 -3.16 -1.85
C VAL A 17 -14.92 -3.78 -2.88
N GLY A 18 -15.35 -4.89 -3.49
CA GLY A 18 -14.67 -5.52 -4.63
C GLY A 18 -13.94 -6.81 -4.28
N GLY A 19 -13.29 -7.40 -5.29
CA GLY A 19 -12.42 -8.56 -5.11
C GLY A 19 -11.08 -8.16 -4.51
N VAL A 20 -10.47 -9.06 -3.76
CA VAL A 20 -9.14 -8.86 -3.18
C VAL A 20 -8.09 -9.47 -4.09
N THR A 21 -7.11 -8.66 -4.51
CA THR A 21 -5.93 -9.15 -5.23
C THR A 21 -5.00 -9.86 -4.24
N HIS A 22 -4.60 -11.09 -4.58
CA HIS A 22 -3.61 -11.82 -3.82
C HIS A 22 -2.20 -11.46 -4.28
N PHE A 23 -1.35 -11.11 -3.32
CA PHE A 23 0.05 -10.77 -3.49
C PHE A 23 0.90 -11.88 -2.86
N ASN A 24 1.98 -12.26 -3.53
CA ASN A 24 2.88 -13.31 -3.05
C ASN A 24 3.80 -12.81 -1.94
N ASP A 25 4.07 -11.51 -1.92
CA ASP A 25 4.89 -10.80 -0.96
C ASP A 25 4.08 -10.24 0.21
N ALA A 26 2.77 -10.52 0.30
CA ALA A 26 1.95 -10.08 1.42
C ALA A 26 1.76 -11.20 2.47
N PRO A 27 1.68 -10.85 3.77
CA PRO A 27 1.32 -11.80 4.81
C PRO A 27 -0.05 -12.43 4.54
N GLN A 28 -0.14 -13.77 4.51
CA GLN A 28 -1.37 -14.46 4.12
C GLN A 28 -2.57 -14.19 5.05
N TRP A 29 -2.31 -13.86 6.32
CA TRP A 29 -3.35 -13.58 7.31
C TRP A 29 -4.19 -12.34 6.97
N ILE A 30 -3.75 -11.45 6.06
CA ILE A 30 -4.56 -10.28 5.68
C ILE A 30 -5.86 -10.71 4.98
N TYR A 31 -5.84 -11.84 4.26
CA TYR A 31 -6.97 -12.33 3.47
C TYR A 31 -8.09 -12.93 4.33
N ASP A 32 -7.81 -13.22 5.60
CA ASP A 32 -8.80 -13.65 6.58
C ASP A 32 -9.50 -12.47 7.27
N LEU A 33 -9.08 -11.22 6.98
CA LEU A 33 -9.59 -10.01 7.60
C LEU A 33 -10.32 -9.12 6.59
N ASP A 34 -11.57 -8.77 6.90
CA ASP A 34 -12.34 -7.81 6.12
C ASP A 34 -12.01 -6.37 6.55
N ASN A 35 -10.87 -5.85 6.07
CA ASN A 35 -10.41 -4.50 6.36
C ASN A 35 -9.79 -3.83 5.11
N PRO A 36 -10.34 -2.71 4.62
CA PRO A 36 -9.89 -2.11 3.35
C PRO A 36 -8.43 -1.61 3.43
N TYR A 37 -7.91 -1.38 4.63
CA TYR A 37 -6.55 -0.90 4.87
C TYR A 37 -5.52 -2.02 5.03
N LEU A 38 -5.89 -3.26 4.74
CA LEU A 38 -4.97 -4.40 4.64
C LEU A 38 -4.95 -5.01 3.24
N HIS A 39 -5.63 -4.40 2.26
CA HIS A 39 -5.84 -4.95 0.93
C HIS A 39 -5.42 -3.99 -0.18
N GLY A 40 -5.17 -4.52 -1.37
CA GLY A 40 -4.82 -3.73 -2.56
C GLY A 40 -3.59 -2.86 -2.31
N VAL A 41 -3.69 -1.56 -2.58
CA VAL A 41 -2.57 -0.60 -2.41
C VAL A 41 -2.18 -0.36 -0.95
N TYR A 42 -2.99 -0.82 0.00
CA TYR A 42 -2.71 -0.75 1.44
C TYR A 42 -2.20 -2.07 2.02
N ALA A 43 -2.08 -3.12 1.21
CA ALA A 43 -1.57 -4.41 1.68
C ALA A 43 -0.12 -4.25 2.19
N PRO A 44 0.21 -4.81 3.36
CA PRO A 44 1.59 -4.87 3.82
C PRO A 44 2.41 -5.78 2.91
N THR A 45 3.71 -5.52 2.84
CA THR A 45 4.70 -6.37 2.19
C THR A 45 5.64 -7.02 3.22
N LEU A 46 6.09 -8.22 2.91
CA LEU A 46 7.12 -8.99 3.62
C LEU A 46 8.52 -8.73 3.04
N ASP A 47 8.59 -8.08 1.88
CA ASP A 47 9.85 -7.89 1.17
C ASP A 47 10.66 -6.75 1.78
N GLU A 48 11.80 -7.10 2.38
CA GLU A 48 12.86 -6.17 2.76
C GLU A 48 13.98 -6.26 1.72
N MET A 49 14.17 -5.21 0.93
CA MET A 49 15.02 -5.26 -0.26
C MET A 49 16.12 -4.20 -0.27
N HIS A 50 17.24 -4.58 -0.90
CA HIS A 50 18.29 -3.67 -1.31
C HIS A 50 18.60 -3.93 -2.79
N VAL A 51 18.30 -2.96 -3.64
CA VAL A 51 18.44 -3.09 -5.10
C VAL A 51 19.26 -1.92 -5.63
N GLU A 52 20.26 -2.23 -6.44
CA GLU A 52 21.09 -1.24 -7.12
C GLU A 52 20.77 -1.18 -8.61
N ASN A 53 21.13 -0.08 -9.27
CA ASN A 53 21.03 0.10 -10.72
C ASN A 53 19.60 -0.08 -11.27
N LEU A 54 18.62 0.56 -10.61
CA LEU A 54 17.24 0.57 -11.07
C LEU A 54 17.13 1.13 -12.49
N PRO A 55 16.27 0.55 -13.36
CA PRO A 55 16.09 1.03 -14.71
C PRO A 55 15.48 2.44 -14.73
N VAL A 56 16.07 3.32 -15.53
CA VAL A 56 15.60 4.71 -15.73
C VAL A 56 15.01 4.83 -17.14
N SER A 57 13.82 5.42 -17.23
CA SER A 57 13.23 5.85 -18.51
C SER A 57 13.42 7.36 -18.68
N GLY A 58 14.15 7.78 -19.71
CA GLY A 58 14.57 9.17 -19.90
C GLY A 58 15.93 9.46 -19.28
N GLU A 59 16.15 10.68 -18.81
CA GLU A 59 17.40 11.12 -18.16
C GLU A 59 17.10 11.75 -16.80
N LEU A 60 17.92 11.39 -15.79
CA LEU A 60 17.91 12.03 -14.48
C LEU A 60 18.74 13.32 -14.53
N PRO A 61 18.35 14.40 -13.81
CA PRO A 61 19.18 15.59 -13.69
C PRO A 61 20.55 15.26 -13.08
N ALA A 62 21.62 15.76 -13.68
CA ALA A 62 22.99 15.46 -13.26
C ALA A 62 23.35 16.02 -11.87
N ASP A 63 22.59 16.99 -11.37
CA ASP A 63 22.73 17.60 -10.05
C ASP A 63 21.79 17.00 -8.99
N LEU A 64 20.97 16.00 -9.36
CA LEU A 64 20.13 15.28 -8.41
C LEU A 64 20.97 14.27 -7.63
N VAL A 65 21.52 14.72 -6.50
CA VAL A 65 22.30 13.88 -5.58
C VAL A 65 21.66 13.90 -4.20
N GLY A 66 21.32 12.73 -3.67
CA GLY A 66 20.70 12.61 -2.35
C GLY A 66 19.85 11.36 -2.17
N GLY A 67 19.06 11.34 -1.09
CA GLY A 67 18.14 10.25 -0.77
C GLY A 67 16.71 10.75 -0.57
N TYR A 68 15.75 10.08 -1.21
CA TYR A 68 14.33 10.23 -0.93
C TYR A 68 13.87 9.11 0.01
N PHE A 69 13.27 9.49 1.14
CA PHE A 69 12.76 8.55 2.13
C PHE A 69 11.26 8.74 2.33
N ARG A 70 10.54 7.63 2.42
CA ARG A 70 9.11 7.60 2.74
C ARG A 70 8.86 6.57 3.83
N ASN A 71 8.23 7.00 4.93
CA ASN A 71 7.74 6.11 5.97
C ASN A 71 6.25 5.77 5.72
N GLY A 72 5.85 4.56 6.08
CA GLY A 72 4.46 4.13 6.03
C GLY A 72 4.16 2.95 6.96
N PRO A 73 2.88 2.69 7.23
CA PRO A 73 2.41 1.55 8.02
C PRO A 73 2.55 0.24 7.22
N ASN A 74 3.14 -0.77 7.83
CA ASN A 74 3.36 -2.10 7.26
C ASN A 74 3.29 -3.16 8.39
N PRO A 75 2.10 -3.54 8.86
CA PRO A 75 1.95 -4.46 9.98
C PRO A 75 2.60 -5.81 9.69
N VAL A 76 3.55 -6.20 10.54
CA VAL A 76 4.28 -7.48 10.44
C VAL A 76 3.44 -8.63 11.00
N HIS A 77 2.60 -8.33 12.00
CA HIS A 77 1.79 -9.31 12.72
C HIS A 77 0.30 -9.03 12.60
N THR A 78 -0.50 -10.09 12.70
CA THR A 78 -1.96 -9.98 12.73
C THR A 78 -2.41 -9.07 13.88
N PRO A 79 -3.23 -8.04 13.61
CA PRO A 79 -3.74 -7.15 14.64
C PRO A 79 -4.53 -7.91 15.70
N LYS A 80 -4.32 -7.57 16.98
CA LYS A 80 -5.07 -8.18 18.10
C LYS A 80 -6.51 -7.66 18.24
N ASN A 81 -6.84 -6.56 17.57
CA ASN A 81 -8.13 -5.90 17.60
C ASN A 81 -8.40 -5.26 16.22
N ARG A 82 -9.44 -4.42 16.11
CA ARG A 82 -9.68 -3.56 14.95
C ARG A 82 -8.39 -2.80 14.58
N TYR A 83 -8.12 -2.75 13.28
CA TYR A 83 -6.92 -2.15 12.73
C TYR A 83 -7.27 -0.85 12.00
N HIS A 84 -6.64 0.24 12.43
CA HIS A 84 -6.62 1.51 11.72
C HIS A 84 -5.37 1.56 10.81
N PRO A 85 -5.42 2.22 9.64
CA PRO A 85 -4.27 2.37 8.76
C PRO A 85 -3.03 3.01 9.40
N PHE A 86 -3.11 3.55 10.62
CA PHE A 86 -1.95 4.14 11.32
C PHE A 86 -1.39 3.25 12.43
N ASP A 87 -1.97 2.05 12.64
CA ASP A 87 -1.57 1.14 13.71
C ASP A 87 -0.42 0.20 13.30
N GLY A 88 -0.10 0.14 12.00
CA GLY A 88 0.93 -0.76 11.47
C GLY A 88 2.35 -0.40 11.90
N ASP A 89 3.24 -1.40 11.90
CA ASP A 89 4.67 -1.20 12.12
C ASP A 89 5.26 -0.25 11.05
N GLY A 90 6.27 0.54 11.39
CA GLY A 90 6.88 1.47 10.43
C GLY A 90 7.79 0.76 9.45
N MET A 91 7.58 0.97 8.14
CA MET A 91 8.50 0.56 7.08
C MET A 91 8.96 1.78 6.28
N VAL A 92 10.29 1.91 6.16
CA VAL A 92 10.93 3.00 5.42
C VAL A 92 11.36 2.51 4.05
N HIS A 93 10.96 3.23 3.01
CA HIS A 93 11.46 3.04 1.66
C HIS A 93 12.45 4.16 1.34
N GLY A 94 13.59 3.80 0.77
CA GLY A 94 14.64 4.74 0.37
C GLY A 94 15.00 4.57 -1.11
N VAL A 95 15.15 5.69 -1.82
CA VAL A 95 15.74 5.73 -3.17
C VAL A 95 16.87 6.74 -3.17
N TYR A 96 18.05 6.31 -3.63
CA TYR A 96 19.26 7.13 -3.65
C TYR A 96 19.66 7.49 -5.07
N PHE A 97 20.04 8.74 -5.27
CA PHE A 97 20.54 9.29 -6.53
C PHE A 97 21.99 9.72 -6.32
N ARG A 98 22.88 9.22 -7.17
CA ARG A 98 24.33 9.42 -7.09
C ARG A 98 24.94 9.52 -8.50
#